data_AF-A0A7D7VNA5-F1
#
_entry.id   AF-A0A7D7VNA5-F1
#
_cell.length_a   1.000
_cell.length_b   1.000
_cell.length_c   1.000
_cell.angle_alpha   90.00
_cell.angle_beta   90.00
_cell.angle_gamma   90.00
#
_symmetry.space_group_name_H-M   'P 1'
#
loop_
_entity.id
_entity.type
_entity.pdbx_description
1 polymer ?
#
loop_
_entity_poly.entity_id
_entity_poly.type
_entity_poly.pdbx_seq_one_letter_code
_entity_poly.pdbx_strand_id
1 'polypeptide(L)'
;MSKVKMESFGSYIRRLRTEKGLNQTELAAKVKLDSGSMSKVENDKKHLDEEKLILLAKALDIDTEIMKKQYLSDQFAKESVKYKVEESRTIYELAESKTKYYLNNNVKQGTLKI
;
A
#
# COMPACT_ATOMS: atom_id res chain seq x y z
N MET A 1 3.07 -4.35 21.00
CA MET A 1 2.89 -4.38 19.53
C MET A 1 1.82 -5.42 19.25
N SER A 2 0.66 -5.02 18.76
CA SER A 2 -0.40 -5.95 18.35
C SER A 2 0.16 -6.91 17.29
N LYS A 3 -0.21 -8.19 17.36
CA LYS A 3 0.13 -9.20 16.34
C LYS A 3 -0.27 -8.65 14.98
N VAL A 4 0.70 -8.29 14.14
CA VAL A 4 0.44 -8.06 12.71
C VAL A 4 0.07 -9.42 12.15
N LYS A 5 -1.18 -9.56 11.72
CA LYS A 5 -1.62 -10.78 11.04
C LYS A 5 -0.92 -10.81 9.69
N MET A 6 -0.19 -11.89 9.40
CA MET A 6 0.47 -12.05 8.12
C MET A 6 -0.58 -12.33 7.05
N GLU A 7 -0.88 -11.33 6.24
CA GLU A 7 -1.88 -11.40 5.16
C GLU A 7 -1.45 -10.47 4.01
N SER A 8 -1.94 -10.73 2.80
CA SER A 8 -1.70 -9.85 1.66
C SER A 8 -2.46 -8.53 1.81
N PHE A 9 -2.06 -7.49 1.07
CA PHE A 9 -2.79 -6.22 1.08
C PHE A 9 -4.27 -6.39 0.69
N GLY A 10 -4.58 -7.20 -0.33
CA GLY A 10 -5.97 -7.48 -0.71
C GLY A 10 -6.77 -8.15 0.43
N SER A 11 -6.15 -9.11 1.13
CA SER A 11 -6.75 -9.77 2.29
C SER A 11 -6.95 -8.81 3.46
N TYR A 12 -5.99 -7.91 3.70
CA TYR A 12 -6.07 -6.84 4.69
C TYR A 12 -7.27 -5.93 4.45
N ILE A 13 -7.47 -5.47 3.21
CA ILE A 13 -8.64 -4.66 2.82
C ILE A 13 -9.94 -5.43 3.03
N ARG A 14 -9.99 -6.69 2.59
CA ARG A 14 -11.18 -7.53 2.77
C ARG A 14 -11.56 -7.67 4.24
N ARG A 15 -10.58 -7.93 5.12
CA ARG A 15 -10.80 -8.06 6.56
C ARG A 15 -11.36 -6.78 7.16
N LEU A 16 -10.70 -5.64 6.92
CA LEU A 16 -11.16 -4.34 7.41
C LEU A 16 -12.56 -3.99 6.91
N ARG A 17 -12.85 -4.28 5.64
CA ARG A 17 -14.18 -4.09 5.06
C ARG A 17 -15.24 -4.89 5.84
N THR A 18 -14.96 -6.17 6.12
CA THR A 18 -15.88 -7.04 6.86
C THR A 18 -16.04 -6.63 8.32
N GLU A 19 -14.97 -6.15 8.97
CA GLU A 19 -15.03 -5.61 10.34
C GLU A 19 -15.91 -4.34 10.41
N LYS A 20 -15.99 -3.56 9.33
CA LYS A 20 -16.93 -2.43 9.20
C LYS A 20 -18.33 -2.82 8.72
N GLY A 21 -18.62 -4.10 8.50
CA GLY A 21 -19.91 -4.57 8.01
C GLY A 21 -20.25 -4.14 6.57
N LEU A 22 -19.25 -3.74 5.78
CA LEU A 22 -19.46 -3.28 4.41
C LEU A 22 -19.42 -4.46 3.42
N ASN A 23 -20.27 -4.42 2.40
CA ASN A 23 -20.15 -5.27 1.22
C ASN A 23 -19.18 -4.65 0.18
N GLN A 24 -18.79 -5.43 -0.83
CA GLN A 24 -17.80 -4.98 -1.83
C GLN A 24 -18.29 -3.76 -2.62
N THR A 25 -19.57 -3.70 -2.96
CA THR A 25 -20.17 -2.57 -3.71
C THR A 25 -20.14 -1.28 -2.88
N GLU A 26 -20.42 -1.37 -1.59
CA GLU A 26 -20.39 -0.22 -0.67
C GLU A 26 -18.98 0.35 -0.51
N LEU A 27 -17.97 -0.51 -0.33
CA LEU A 27 -16.58 -0.05 -0.28
C LEU A 27 -16.12 0.50 -1.64
N ALA A 28 -16.49 -0.17 -2.74
CA ALA A 28 -16.15 0.29 -4.09
C ALA A 28 -16.67 1.70 -4.35
N ALA A 29 -17.93 1.97 -4.01
CA ALA A 29 -18.53 3.30 -4.12
C ALA A 29 -17.76 4.38 -3.34
N LYS A 30 -17.35 4.07 -2.10
CA LYS A 30 -16.55 5.00 -1.25
C LYS A 30 -15.17 5.31 -1.83
N VAL A 31 -14.59 4.38 -2.58
CA VAL A 31 -13.23 4.48 -3.15
C VAL A 31 -13.26 4.90 -4.63
N LYS A 32 -14.44 5.25 -5.15
CA LYS A 32 -14.66 5.57 -6.58
C LYS A 32 -14.14 4.45 -7.49
N LEU A 33 -14.50 3.21 -7.17
CA LEU A 33 -14.23 2.00 -7.95
C LEU A 33 -15.56 1.30 -8.25
N ASP A 34 -15.57 0.45 -9.28
CA ASP A 34 -16.64 -0.52 -9.48
C ASP A 34 -16.42 -1.78 -8.61
N SER A 35 -17.48 -2.58 -8.44
CA SER A 35 -17.44 -3.81 -7.64
C SER A 35 -16.43 -4.84 -8.18
N GLY A 36 -16.25 -4.93 -9.49
CA GLY A 36 -15.26 -5.80 -10.13
C GLY A 36 -13.82 -5.34 -9.86
N SER A 37 -13.58 -4.03 -9.90
CA SER A 37 -12.31 -3.42 -9.48
C SER A 37 -12.02 -3.68 -8.01
N MET A 38 -13.01 -3.53 -7.12
CA MET A 38 -12.83 -3.82 -5.69
C MET A 38 -12.51 -5.31 -5.46
N SER A 39 -13.18 -6.21 -6.16
CA SER A 39 -12.87 -7.64 -6.12
C SER A 39 -11.43 -7.91 -6.57
N LYS A 40 -10.93 -7.27 -7.63
CA LYS A 40 -9.53 -7.41 -8.06
C LYS A 40 -8.55 -6.87 -7.02
N VAL A 41 -8.88 -5.78 -6.32
CA VAL A 41 -8.06 -5.26 -5.21
C VAL A 41 -7.97 -6.29 -4.09
N GLU A 42 -9.11 -6.83 -3.63
CA GLU A 42 -9.14 -7.82 -2.54
C GLU A 42 -8.46 -9.15 -2.88
N ASN A 43 -8.27 -9.43 -4.16
CA ASN A 43 -7.57 -10.62 -4.66
C ASN A 43 -6.15 -10.31 -5.17
N ASP A 44 -5.59 -9.14 -4.84
CA ASP A 44 -4.22 -8.75 -5.21
C ASP A 44 -3.95 -8.68 -6.73
N LYS A 45 -5.00 -8.51 -7.53
CA LYS A 45 -4.96 -8.47 -9.01
C LYS A 45 -5.03 -7.05 -9.58
N LYS A 46 -5.01 -6.03 -8.72
CA LYS A 46 -5.09 -4.62 -9.13
C LYS A 46 -4.19 -3.75 -8.26
N HIS A 47 -3.28 -3.03 -8.89
CA HIS A 47 -2.50 -1.97 -8.25
C HIS A 47 -3.37 -0.73 -8.02
N LEU A 48 -3.01 0.00 -6.98
CA LEU A 48 -3.66 1.24 -6.56
C LEU A 48 -2.67 2.40 -6.61
N ASP A 49 -3.18 3.56 -7.01
CA ASP A 49 -2.48 4.84 -6.87
C ASP A 49 -2.69 5.41 -5.46
N GLU A 50 -1.98 6.49 -5.16
CA GLU A 50 -2.05 7.16 -3.86
C GLU A 50 -3.46 7.69 -3.54
N GLU A 51 -4.20 8.23 -4.53
CA GLU A 51 -5.56 8.72 -4.31
C GLU A 51 -6.46 7.58 -3.79
N LYS A 52 -6.37 6.39 -4.39
CA LYS A 52 -7.13 5.22 -3.94
C LYS A 52 -6.74 4.75 -2.55
N LEU A 53 -5.44 4.80 -2.20
CA LEU A 53 -4.99 4.47 -0.85
C LEU A 53 -5.55 5.43 0.20
N ILE A 54 -5.57 6.74 -0.10
CA ILE A 54 -6.17 7.76 0.77
C ILE A 54 -7.68 7.51 0.94
N LEU A 55 -8.38 7.20 -0.15
CA LEU A 55 -9.81 6.90 -0.09
C LEU A 55 -10.11 5.63 0.69
N LEU A 56 -9.28 4.58 0.55
CA LEU A 56 -9.39 3.35 1.35
C LEU A 56 -9.15 3.63 2.83
N ALA A 57 -8.11 4.39 3.16
CA ALA A 57 -7.79 4.78 4.53
C ALA A 57 -8.98 5.48 5.18
N LYS A 58 -9.58 6.47 4.49
CA LYS A 58 -10.78 7.17 4.94
C LYS A 58 -12.01 6.25 5.07
N ALA A 59 -12.27 5.41 4.07
CA ALA A 59 -13.45 4.53 4.06
C ALA A 59 -13.38 3.45 5.15
N LEU A 60 -12.17 3.00 5.48
CA LEU A 60 -11.88 1.96 6.45
C LEU A 60 -11.41 2.50 7.80
N ASP A 61 -11.42 3.83 7.99
CA ASP A 61 -11.05 4.51 9.23
C ASP A 61 -9.66 4.08 9.74
N ILE A 62 -8.73 3.99 8.81
CA ILE A 62 -7.32 3.68 9.06
C ILE A 62 -6.51 4.94 8.76
N ASP A 63 -5.44 5.15 9.53
CA ASP A 63 -4.47 6.20 9.24
C ASP A 63 -3.86 6.02 7.85
N THR A 64 -3.77 7.11 7.09
CA THR A 64 -3.28 7.11 5.72
C THR A 64 -1.84 6.59 5.61
N GLU A 65 -0.97 6.93 6.57
CA GLU A 65 0.40 6.44 6.57
C GLU A 65 0.47 4.94 6.87
N ILE A 66 -0.39 4.43 7.75
CA ILE A 66 -0.53 2.98 7.97
C ILE A 66 -0.99 2.28 6.67
N MET A 67 -1.99 2.82 5.98
CA MET A 67 -2.49 2.25 4.73
C MET A 67 -1.41 2.19 3.65
N LYS A 68 -0.66 3.29 3.47
CA LYS A 68 0.47 3.36 2.53
C LYS A 68 1.57 2.37 2.89
N LYS A 69 1.93 2.26 4.18
CA LYS A 69 2.94 1.31 4.65
C LYS A 69 2.55 -0.13 4.34
N GLN A 70 1.31 -0.52 4.65
CA GLN A 70 0.79 -1.86 4.37
C GLN A 70 0.83 -2.19 2.87
N TYR A 71 0.40 -1.24 2.03
CA TYR A 71 0.45 -1.41 0.58
C TYR A 71 1.89 -1.58 0.09
N LEU A 72 2.77 -0.62 0.39
CA LEU A 72 4.15 -0.63 -0.10
C LEU A 72 4.95 -1.83 0.41
N SER A 73 4.76 -2.25 1.67
CA SER A 73 5.44 -3.43 2.21
C SER A 73 5.02 -4.71 1.48
N ASP A 74 3.73 -4.86 1.17
CA ASP A 74 3.20 -6.01 0.45
C ASP A 74 3.69 -6.02 -1.01
N GLN A 75 3.70 -4.88 -1.69
CA GLN A 75 4.25 -4.76 -3.04
C GLN A 75 5.74 -5.12 -3.07
N PHE A 76 6.51 -4.60 -2.12
CA PHE A 76 7.93 -4.90 -2.00
C PHE A 76 8.18 -6.40 -1.77
N ALA A 77 7.43 -7.03 -0.85
CA ALA A 77 7.55 -8.46 -0.58
C ALA A 77 7.21 -9.31 -1.81
N LYS A 78 6.09 -9.00 -2.50
CA LYS A 78 5.67 -9.70 -3.71
C LYS A 78 6.70 -9.61 -4.83
N GLU A 79 7.24 -8.42 -5.09
CA GLU A 79 8.27 -8.24 -6.12
C GLU A 79 9.57 -8.95 -5.74
N SER A 80 9.98 -8.92 -4.46
CA SER A 80 11.18 -9.63 -3.99
C SER A 80 11.07 -11.14 -4.23
N VAL A 81 9.93 -11.74 -3.88
CA VAL A 81 9.64 -13.17 -4.13
C VAL A 81 9.60 -13.47 -5.63
N LYS A 82 8.91 -12.63 -6.42
CA LYS A 82 8.79 -12.78 -7.88
C LYS A 82 10.14 -12.77 -8.60
N TYR A 83 11.06 -11.91 -8.18
CA TYR A 83 12.41 -11.85 -8.73
C TYR A 83 13.40 -12.82 -8.08
N LYS A 84 12.93 -13.68 -7.16
CA LYS A 84 13.74 -14.66 -6.44
C LYS A 84 14.95 -14.02 -5.74
N VAL A 85 14.77 -12.79 -5.26
CA VAL A 85 15.78 -12.18 -4.41
C VAL A 85 15.51 -12.72 -3.02
N GLU A 86 16.36 -13.66 -2.56
CA GLU A 86 16.27 -14.18 -1.20
C GLU A 86 16.24 -13.01 -0.20
N GLU A 87 15.55 -13.18 0.93
CA GLU A 87 15.42 -12.20 2.04
C GLU A 87 16.80 -11.86 2.63
N SER A 88 17.63 -11.19 1.86
CA SER A 88 18.90 -10.69 2.31
C SER A 88 18.65 -9.28 2.82
N ARG A 89 19.13 -9.04 4.03
CA ARG A 89 19.22 -7.73 4.69
C ARG A 89 19.66 -6.60 3.74
N THR A 90 20.42 -6.94 2.69
CA THR A 90 20.91 -6.04 1.66
C THR A 90 19.82 -5.29 0.87
N ILE A 91 18.65 -5.89 0.59
CA ILE A 91 17.59 -5.20 -0.18
C ILE A 91 17.01 -4.05 0.65
N TYR A 92 16.80 -4.28 1.95
CA TYR A 92 16.27 -3.25 2.86
C TYR A 92 17.26 -2.10 3.02
N GLU A 93 18.55 -2.40 3.22
CA GLU A 93 19.62 -1.40 3.33
C GLU A 93 19.74 -0.56 2.05
N LEU A 94 19.60 -1.20 0.88
CA LEU A 94 19.62 -0.50 -0.40
C LEU A 94 18.38 0.39 -0.59
N ALA A 95 17.19 -0.09 -0.20
CA ALA A 95 15.95 0.68 -0.26
C ALA A 95 15.99 1.90 0.66
N GLU A 96 16.54 1.76 1.87
CA GLU A 96 16.75 2.88 2.81
C GLU A 96 17.71 3.92 2.20
N SER A 97 18.85 3.47 1.66
CA SER A 97 19.84 4.33 1.03
C SER A 97 19.25 5.11 -0.16
N LYS A 98 18.46 4.43 -1.00
CA LYS A 98 17.76 5.05 -2.14
C LYS A 98 16.72 6.07 -1.66
N THR A 99 15.96 5.77 -0.60
CA THR A 99 15.00 6.72 0.00
C THR A 99 15.69 8.00 0.43
N LYS A 100 16.83 7.91 1.15
CA LYS A 100 17.64 9.07 1.55
C LYS A 100 18.13 9.88 0.35
N TYR A 101 18.59 9.20 -0.71
CA TYR A 101 19.02 9.83 -1.95
C TYR A 101 17.90 10.66 -2.60
N TYR A 102 16.69 10.09 -2.77
CA TYR A 102 15.57 10.80 -3.38
C TYR A 102 15.11 12.00 -2.54
N LEU A 103 15.04 11.86 -1.21
CA LEU A 103 14.69 12.97 -0.33
C LEU A 103 15.69 14.13 -0.45
N ASN A 104 16.99 13.83 -0.45
CA ASN A 104 18.04 14.86 -0.56
C ASN A 104 18.06 15.56 -1.93
N ASN A 105 17.74 14.85 -3.02
CA ASN A 105 17.69 15.45 -4.35
C ASN A 105 16.46 16.34 -4.55
N ASN A 106 15.32 15.96 -3.98
CA ASN A 106 14.11 16.80 -4.00
C ASN A 106 14.35 18.12 -3.24
N VAL A 107 15.15 18.09 -2.16
CA VAL A 107 15.57 19.31 -1.44
C VAL A 107 16.46 20.19 -2.31
N LYS A 108 17.44 19.62 -3.04
CA LYS A 108 18.36 20.38 -3.91
C LYS A 108 17.66 21.02 -5.12
N GLN A 109 16.67 20.35 -5.71
CA GLN A 109 15.88 20.91 -6.82
C GLN A 109 14.92 22.01 -6.36
N GLY A 110 14.38 21.94 -5.14
CA GLY A 110 13.54 23.00 -4.56
C GLY A 110 14.29 24.31 -4.26
N THR A 111 15.61 24.23 -4.02
CA THR A 111 16.48 25.40 -3.78
C THR A 111 17.01 26.08 -5.06
N LEU A 112 16.82 25.48 -6.24
CA LEU A 112 17.15 26.08 -7.53
C LEU A 112 15.91 26.81 -8.08
N LYS A 113 15.49 27.88 -7.39
CA LYS A 113 14.74 28.97 -8.03
C LYS A 113 15.73 30.11 -8.22
N ILE A 114 16.29 30.21 -9.43
CA ILE A 114 16.91 31.44 -9.93
C ILE A 114 15.78 32.31 -10.48
#